data_AF-A0A0F9CBL4-F1
#
_entry.id   AF-A0A0F9CBL4-F1
#
_cell.length_a   1.000
_cell.length_b   1.000
_cell.length_c   1.000
_cell.angle_alpha   90.00
_cell.angle_beta   90.00
_cell.angle_gamma   90.00
#
_symmetry.space_group_name_H-M   'P 1'
#
loop_
_entity.id
_entity.type
_entity.pdbx_description
1 polymer ?
#
loop_
_entity_poly.entity_id
_entity_poly.type
_entity_poly.pdbx_seq_one_letter_code
_entity_poly.pdbx_strand_id
1 'polypeptide(L)' 'MRLFRSSDRRLINADVNGAYNILKKAFPKAINADGIQGAQLHPLRINLDTKSINIV' A
#
# COMPACT_ATOMS: atom_id res chain seq x y z
N MET A 1 -15.94 -0.85 -5.01
CA MET A 1 -15.42 -1.69 -3.91
C MET A 1 -15.54 -3.16 -4.33
N ARG A 2 -14.42 -3.90 -4.43
CA ARG A 2 -14.43 -5.34 -4.77
C ARG A 2 -14.04 -6.18 -3.56
N LEU A 3 -14.63 -7.38 -3.46
CA LEU A 3 -14.29 -8.37 -2.45
C LEU A 3 -13.43 -9.47 -3.08
N PHE A 4 -12.41 -9.89 -2.36
CA PHE A 4 -11.62 -11.09 -2.61
C PHE A 4 -12.24 -12.25 -1.83
N ARG A 5 -12.44 -13.39 -2.50
CA ARG A 5 -12.88 -14.63 -1.85
C ARG A 5 -11.68 -15.51 -1.55
N SER A 6 -11.41 -15.71 -0.27
CA SER A 6 -10.38 -16.64 0.23
C SER A 6 -10.74 -18.10 -0.07
N SER A 7 -9.75 -18.99 0.03
CA SER A 7 -9.93 -20.44 -0.13
C SER A 7 -10.93 -21.02 0.88
N ASP A 8 -10.98 -20.46 2.10
CA ASP A 8 -11.94 -20.80 3.16
C ASP A 8 -13.31 -20.12 3.00
N ARG A 9 -13.58 -19.52 1.82
CA ARG A 9 -14.84 -18.84 1.45
C ARG A 9 -15.12 -17.54 2.21
N ARG A 10 -14.15 -17.00 2.95
CA ARG A 10 -14.25 -15.65 3.51
C ARG A 10 -14.21 -14.59 2.42
N LEU A 11 -15.05 -13.58 2.57
CA LEU A 11 -14.99 -12.37 1.74
C LEU A 11 -14.19 -11.30 2.47
N ILE A 12 -13.16 -10.80 1.82
CA ILE A 12 -12.22 -9.81 2.36
C ILE A 12 -12.20 -8.63 1.39
N ASN A 13 -12.01 -7.41 1.86
CA ASN A 13 -11.78 -6.29 0.95
C ASN A 13 -10.54 -6.57 0.07
N ALA A 14 -10.69 -6.45 -1.25
CA ALA A 14 -9.62 -6.83 -2.18
C ALA A 14 -8.37 -5.96 -2.02
N ASP A 15 -8.53 -4.66 -1.79
CA ASP A 15 -7.42 -3.71 -1.62
C ASP A 15 -6.67 -3.99 -0.30
N VAL A 16 -7.41 -4.29 0.78
CA VAL A 16 -6.83 -4.69 2.07
C VAL A 16 -6.04 -6.00 1.95
N ASN A 17 -6.57 -6.99 1.22
CA ASN A 17 -5.85 -8.24 0.97
C ASN A 17 -4.55 -8.01 0.16
N GLY A 18 -4.60 -7.11 -0.83
CA GLY A 18 -3.41 -6.70 -1.58
C GLY A 18 -2.35 -6.06 -0.68
N ALA A 19 -2.73 -5.06 0.11
CA ALA A 19 -1.83 -4.37 1.04
C ALA A 19 -1.20 -5.34 2.06
N TYR A 20 -1.99 -6.26 2.62
CA TYR A 20 -1.50 -7.26 3.57
C TYR A 20 -0.42 -8.16 2.95
N ASN A 21 -0.61 -8.63 1.71
CA ASN A 21 0.38 -9.46 1.04
C ASN A 21 1.69 -8.70 0.72
N ILE A 22 1.60 -7.40 0.39
CA ILE A 22 2.79 -6.55 0.23
C ILE A 22 3.53 -6.42 1.55
N LEU A 23 2.82 -6.10 2.64
CA LEU A 23 3.41 -5.98 3.98
C LEU A 23 4.09 -7.28 4.41
N LYS A 24 3.43 -8.43 4.21
CA LYS A 24 3.98 -9.74 4.54
C LYS A 24 5.26 -10.05 3.75
N LYS A 25 5.35 -9.63 2.48
CA LYS A 25 6.52 -9.85 1.63
C LYS A 25 7.67 -8.88 1.92
N ALA A 26 7.38 -7.59 2.07
CA ALA A 26 8.40 -6.55 2.25
C ALA A 26 8.88 -6.44 3.70
N PHE A 27 7.97 -6.61 4.66
CA PHE A 27 8.22 -6.41 6.09
C PHE A 27 7.63 -7.56 6.93
N PRO A 28 8.12 -8.81 6.79
CA PRO A 28 7.52 -9.97 7.46
C PRO A 28 7.46 -9.85 9.00
N LYS A 29 8.43 -9.17 9.62
CA LYS A 29 8.44 -8.91 11.07
C LYS A 29 7.37 -7.92 11.52
N ALA A 30 6.87 -7.07 10.63
CA ALA A 30 5.82 -6.11 10.96
C ALA A 30 4.46 -6.76 11.20
N ILE A 31 4.25 -8.02 10.79
CA ILE A 31 3.00 -8.74 11.04
C ILE A 31 3.03 -9.48 12.38
N ASN A 32 4.19 -10.02 12.77
CA ASN A 32 4.29 -11.00 13.86
C ASN A 32 5.07 -10.50 15.09
N ALA A 33 5.69 -9.31 15.03
CA ALA A 33 6.47 -8.75 16.12
C ALA A 33 6.00 -7.33 16.45
N ASP A 34 6.74 -6.32 15.97
CA ASP A 34 6.62 -4.95 16.48
C ASP A 34 5.66 -4.06 15.67
N GLY A 35 4.98 -4.60 14.66
CA GLY A 35 4.12 -3.76 13.80
C GLY A 35 4.89 -2.85 12.85
N ILE A 36 4.16 -1.99 12.13
CA ILE A 36 4.74 -0.83 11.42
C ILE A 36 4.65 0.38 12.35
N GLN A 37 5.80 0.97 12.68
CA GLN A 37 5.89 2.11 13.62
C GLN A 37 5.58 3.47 12.96
N GLY A 38 5.66 3.55 11.63
CA GLY A 38 5.35 4.76 10.89
C GLY A 38 5.57 4.59 9.39
N ALA A 39 5.00 5.52 8.61
CA ALA A 39 5.24 5.62 7.17
C ALA A 39 6.17 6.80 6.88
N GLN A 40 7.31 6.52 6.25
CA GLN A 40 8.29 7.56 5.93
C GLN A 40 7.87 8.42 4.73
N LEU A 41 7.10 7.85 3.80
CA LEU A 41 6.68 8.50 2.55
C LEU A 41 5.17 8.38 2.36
N HIS A 42 4.55 9.49 1.96
CA HIS A 42 3.16 9.55 1.55
C HIS A 42 3.11 10.08 0.11
N PRO A 43 2.75 9.24 -0.88
CA PRO A 43 2.70 9.67 -2.26
C PRO A 43 1.75 10.86 -2.43
N LEU A 44 2.26 11.95 -3.00
CA LEU A 44 1.49 13.13 -3.37
C LEU A 44 1.27 13.09 -4.88
N ARG A 45 0.02 13.27 -5.30
CA ARG A 45 -0.27 13.49 -6.72
C ARG A 45 0.09 14.92 -7.06
N ILE A 46 1.07 15.09 -7.94
CA ILE A 46 1.50 16.39 -8.46
C ILE A 46 1.04 16.49 -9.90
N ASN A 47 0.33 17.56 -10.25
CA ASN A 47 0.07 17.89 -11.65
C ASN A 47 1.28 18.69 -12.15
N LEU A 48 2.01 18.14 -13.11
CA LEU A 48 3.16 18.81 -13.69
C LEU A 48 2.66 19.69 -14.83
N ASP A 49 2.60 21.00 -14.59
CA ASP A 49 2.35 21.97 -15.64
C ASP A 49 3.66 22.24 -16.39
N THR A 50 3.70 21.90 -17.67
CA THR A 50 4.90 21.96 -18.53
C THR A 50 5.50 23.36 -18.69
N LYS A 51 4.84 24.41 -18.18
CA LYS A 51 5.32 25.80 -18.23
C LYS A 51 6.28 26.20 -17.11
N SER A 52 6.44 25.38 -16.07
CA SER A 52 7.19 25.75 -14.85
C SER A 52 8.54 25.04 -14.70
N ILE A 53 8.91 24.16 -15.64
CA ILE A 53 10.18 23.43 -15.57
C ILE A 53 11.26 24.26 -16.30
N ASN A 54 11.76 25.30 -15.63
CA ASN A 54 13.10 25.84 -15.91
C ASN A 54 14.05 25.15 -14.93
N ILE A 55 14.61 24.01 -15.34
CA ILE A 55 15.72 23.39 -14.60
C ILE A 55 16.97 24.17 -15.02
N VAL A 56 17.39 25.07 -14.14
CA VAL A 56 18.72 25.71 -14.14
C VAL A 56 19.77 24.66 -13.79
#